data_AF-D9PFN3-F1
#
_entry.id   AF-D9PFN3-F1
#
_cell.length_a   1.000
_cell.length_b   1.000
_cell.length_c   1.000
_cell.angle_alpha   90.00
_cell.angle_beta   90.00
_cell.angle_gamma   90.00
#
_symmetry.space_group_name_H-M   'P 1'
#
loop_
_entity.id
_entity.type
_entity.pdbx_description
1 polymer ?
#
loop_
_entity_poly.entity_id
_entity_poly.type
_entity_poly.pdbx_seq_one_letter_code
_entity_poly.pdbx_strand_id
1 'polypeptide(L)'
;MTEFVNHHEATIRLAFFFGILLLIGLVEILAPRRPLTTSKVSRWFGNLGVVVIGTVLLRGIFPVTAVQLAFWVDQKGWGNV
;
A
#
# COMPACT_ATOMS: atom_id res chain seq x y z
N MET A 1 -18.15 11.12 11.19
CA MET A 1 -17.52 9.77 11.06
C MET A 1 -16.49 9.76 9.93
N THR A 2 -16.76 10.35 8.77
CA THR A 2 -15.82 10.48 7.63
C THR A 2 -14.62 11.40 7.91
N GLU A 3 -14.78 12.49 8.69
CA GLU A 3 -13.67 13.37 9.06
C GLU A 3 -12.53 12.66 9.81
N PHE A 4 -12.86 11.75 10.73
CA PHE A 4 -11.86 10.99 11.48
C PHE A 4 -11.03 10.10 10.56
N VAL A 5 -11.68 9.47 9.58
CA VAL A 5 -11.04 8.62 8.56
C VAL A 5 -10.16 9.45 7.64
N ASN A 6 -10.63 10.62 7.19
CA ASN A 6 -9.84 11.50 6.31
C ASN A 6 -8.58 12.03 7.04
N HIS A 7 -8.69 12.42 8.31
CA HIS A 7 -7.55 12.94 9.07
C HIS A 7 -6.49 11.87 9.37
N HIS A 8 -6.90 10.62 9.54
CA HIS A 8 -6.01 9.50 9.87
C HIS A 8 -5.77 8.55 8.70
N GLU A 9 -6.16 8.92 7.47
CA GLU A 9 -6.16 8.04 6.30
C GLU A 9 -4.77 7.42 6.07
N ALA A 10 -3.72 8.24 6.12
CA ALA A 10 -2.34 7.78 5.95
C ALA A 10 -1.93 6.80 7.07
N THR A 11 -2.28 7.10 8.32
CA THR A 11 -1.98 6.27 9.48
C THR A 11 -2.71 4.92 9.41
N ILE A 12 -3.98 4.91 9.03
CA ILE A 12 -4.78 3.70 8.85
C ILE A 12 -4.17 2.82 7.76
N ARG A 13 -3.82 3.42 6.61
CA ARG A 13 -3.23 2.70 5.47
C ARG A 13 -1.88 2.07 5.86
N LEU A 14 -1.05 2.81 6.61
CA LEU A 14 0.22 2.34 7.14
C LEU A 14 0.04 1.22 8.18
N ALA A 15 -0.93 1.37 9.09
CA ALA A 15 -1.24 0.39 10.13
C ALA A 15 -1.74 -0.93 9.52
N PHE A 16 -2.60 -0.89 8.50
CA PHE A 16 -3.02 -2.08 7.77
C PHE A 16 -1.86 -2.75 7.03
N PHE A 17 -0.98 -1.95 6.41
CA PHE A 17 0.19 -2.47 5.73
C PHE A 17 1.11 -3.24 6.70
N PHE A 18 1.52 -2.61 7.80
CA PHE A 18 2.35 -3.26 8.81
C PHE A 18 1.62 -4.40 9.52
N GLY A 19 0.32 -4.26 9.77
CA GLY A 19 -0.50 -5.30 10.39
C GLY A 19 -0.56 -6.57 9.56
N ILE A 20 -0.84 -6.47 8.27
CA ILE A 20 -0.84 -7.61 7.35
C ILE A 20 0.58 -8.18 7.21
N LEU A 21 1.59 -7.30 7.11
CA LEU A 21 2.98 -7.71 7.00
C LEU A 21 3.43 -8.53 8.22
N LEU A 22 3.12 -8.07 9.43
CA LEU A 22 3.38 -8.79 10.67
C LEU A 22 2.59 -10.09 10.75
N LEU A 23 1.31 -10.07 10.33
CA LEU A 23 0.46 -11.26 10.35
C LEU A 23 1.02 -12.35 9.43
N ILE A 24 1.41 -12.01 8.21
CA ILE A 24 2.04 -12.97 7.28
C ILE A 24 3.39 -13.44 7.82
N GLY A 25 4.17 -12.56 8.44
CA GLY A 25 5.44 -12.91 9.08
C GLY A 25 5.27 -13.90 10.23
N LEU A 26 4.28 -13.69 11.08
CA LEU A 26 3.93 -14.59 12.18
C LEU A 26 3.44 -15.94 11.65
N VAL A 27 2.58 -15.96 10.64
CA VAL A 27 2.11 -17.20 10.01
C VAL A 27 3.28 -17.99 9.41
N GLU A 28 4.25 -17.32 8.79
CA GLU A 28 5.45 -17.96 8.21
C GLU A 28 6.38 -18.53 9.29
N ILE A 29 6.39 -17.96 10.51
CA ILE A 29 7.13 -18.47 11.68
C ILE A 29 6.39 -19.67 12.32
N LEU A 30 5.08 -19.56 12.51
CA LEU A 30 4.24 -20.55 13.21
C LEU A 30 4.00 -21.82 12.37
N ALA A 31 3.98 -21.72 11.04
CA ALA A 31 3.70 -22.84 10.15
C ALA A 31 4.74 -22.95 9.01
N PRO A 32 6.01 -23.31 9.30
CA PRO A 32 7.06 -23.45 8.29
C PRO A 32 6.84 -24.73 7.48
N ARG A 33 5.99 -24.66 6.45
CA ARG A 33 5.56 -25.84 5.66
C ARG A 33 6.53 -26.29 4.57
N ARG A 34 7.67 -25.64 4.31
CA ARG A 34 8.63 -26.05 3.25
C ARG A 34 10.10 -25.82 3.64
N PRO A 35 11.03 -26.72 3.25
CA PRO A 35 12.46 -26.48 3.37
C PRO A 35 12.86 -25.28 2.49
N LEU A 36 13.52 -24.30 3.09
CA LEU A 36 13.84 -23.03 2.46
C LEU A 36 15.06 -23.20 1.54
N THR A 37 14.84 -23.20 0.23
CA THR A 37 15.90 -23.16 -0.79
C THR A 37 16.46 -21.74 -1.00
N THR A 38 15.86 -20.72 -0.39
CA THR A 38 16.26 -19.30 -0.49
C THR A 38 16.21 -18.63 0.88
N SER A 39 17.16 -17.72 1.10
CA SER A 39 17.24 -16.89 2.31
C SER A 39 15.93 -16.15 2.57
N LYS A 40 15.34 -16.35 3.77
CA LYS A 40 14.13 -15.64 4.23
C LYS A 40 14.28 -14.13 4.07
N VAL A 41 15.44 -13.58 4.44
CA VAL A 41 15.71 -12.14 4.40
C VAL A 41 15.62 -11.58 2.98
N SER A 42 16.11 -12.33 1.97
CA SER A 42 16.05 -11.90 0.56
C SER A 42 14.62 -11.80 0.05
N ARG A 43 13.74 -12.73 0.44
CA ARG A 43 12.32 -12.73 0.04
C ARG A 43 11.54 -11.56 0.63
N TRP A 44 11.81 -11.27 1.91
CA TRP A 44 11.22 -10.15 2.63
C TRP A 44 11.71 -8.80 2.10
N PHE A 45 13.01 -8.68 1.81
CA PHE A 45 13.60 -7.49 1.22
C PHE A 45 13.06 -7.22 -0.19
N GLY A 46 12.89 -8.28 -1.00
CA GLY A 46 12.26 -8.16 -2.31
C GLY A 46 10.82 -7.65 -2.25
N ASN A 47 9.99 -8.24 -1.38
CA ASN A 47 8.59 -7.83 -1.23
C ASN A 47 8.45 -6.40 -0.69
N LEU A 48 9.22 -6.04 0.34
CA LEU A 48 9.25 -4.67 0.87
C LEU A 48 9.78 -3.67 -0.17
N GLY A 49 10.81 -4.05 -0.92
CA GLY A 49 11.37 -3.24 -2.00
C GLY A 49 10.34 -2.92 -3.09
N VAL A 50 9.59 -3.92 -3.55
CA VAL A 50 8.53 -3.71 -4.57
C VAL A 50 7.45 -2.75 -4.05
N VAL A 51 7.03 -2.87 -2.79
CA VAL A 51 6.03 -1.96 -2.22
C VAL A 51 6.56 -0.54 -2.09
N VAL A 52 7.76 -0.37 -1.55
CA VAL A 52 8.37 0.96 -1.37
C VAL A 52 8.58 1.63 -2.73
N ILE A 53 9.16 0.92 -3.69
CA ILE A 53 9.37 1.40 -5.05
C ILE A 53 8.03 1.76 -5.70
N GLY A 54 7.04 0.87 -5.63
CA GLY A 54 5.70 1.15 -6.19
C GLY A 54 5.05 2.38 -5.58
N THR A 55 5.19 2.57 -4.27
CA THR A 55 4.62 3.73 -3.55
C THR A 55 5.35 5.04 -3.91
N VAL A 56 6.69 5.00 -3.96
CA VAL A 56 7.51 6.17 -4.33
C VAL A 56 7.29 6.54 -5.79
N LEU A 57 7.23 5.56 -6.69
CA LEU A 57 6.93 5.79 -8.11
C LEU A 57 5.52 6.35 -8.29
N LEU A 58 4.51 5.80 -7.60
CA LEU A 58 3.16 6.36 -7.63
C LEU A 58 3.14 7.81 -7.13
N ARG A 59 3.77 8.12 -6.00
CA ARG A 59 3.81 9.50 -5.48
C ARG A 59 4.65 10.46 -6.31
N GLY A 60 5.70 9.97 -6.97
CA GLY A 60 6.59 10.78 -7.81
C GLY A 60 6.03 11.04 -9.21
N ILE A 61 5.42 10.02 -9.83
CA ILE A 61 4.87 10.09 -11.20
C ILE A 61 3.45 10.65 -11.18
N PHE A 62 2.66 10.34 -10.15
CA PHE A 62 1.30 10.84 -9.98
C PHE A 62 1.26 11.80 -8.79
N PRO A 63 1.63 13.10 -8.98
CA PRO A 63 1.38 14.13 -7.98
C PRO A 63 -0.13 14.34 -7.75
N VAL A 64 -0.94 13.84 -8.68
CA VAL A 64 -2.39 13.91 -8.67
C VAL A 64 -2.91 12.49 -8.42
N THR A 65 -3.49 12.24 -7.25
CA THR A 65 -4.14 10.96 -6.97
C THR A 65 -5.33 10.75 -7.92
N ALA A 66 -5.77 9.51 -8.14
CA ALA A 66 -6.97 9.23 -8.94
C ALA A 66 -8.20 10.02 -8.43
N VAL A 67 -8.26 10.28 -7.13
CA VAL A 67 -9.29 11.11 -6.49
C VAL A 67 -9.16 12.59 -6.90
N GLN A 68 -7.95 13.15 -6.94
CA GLN A 68 -7.75 14.51 -7.45
C GLN A 68 -8.04 14.63 -8.95
N LEU A 69 -7.67 13.63 -9.76
CA LEU A 69 -8.01 13.60 -11.19
C LEU A 69 -9.53 13.59 -11.38
N ALA A 70 -10.27 12.77 -10.60
CA ALA A 70 -11.72 12.73 -10.62
C ALA A 70 -12.33 14.10 -10.25
N PHE A 71 -11.83 14.76 -9.19
CA PHE A 71 -12.26 16.10 -8.82
C PHE A 71 -11.99 17.16 -9.91
N TRP A 72 -10.85 17.05 -10.61
CA TRP A 72 -10.50 17.99 -11.67
C TRP A 72 -11.36 17.80 -12.92
N VAL A 73 -11.70 16.54 -13.24
CA VAL A 73 -12.63 16.17 -14.33
C VAL A 73 -14.06 16.63 -14.00
N ASP A 74 -14.49 16.48 -12.75
CA ASP A 74 -15.79 16.94 -12.26
C ASP A 74 -15.93 18.48 -12.38
N GLN A 75 -14.92 19.23 -11.94
CA GLN A 75 -14.91 20.70 -12.09
C GLN A 75 -14.92 21.17 -13.54
N LYS A 76 -14.36 20.39 -14.47
CA LYS A 76 -14.37 20.70 -15.92
C LYS A 76 -15.65 20.25 -16.63
N GLY A 77 -16.57 19.58 -15.93
CA GLY A 77 -17.80 19.05 -16.51
C GLY A 77 -17.57 17.93 -17.53
N TRP A 78 -16.36 17.36 -17.59
CA TRP A 78 -16.00 16.31 -18.54
C TRP A 78 -16.53 14.92 -18.12
N GLY A 79 -17.03 14.78 -16.89
CA GLY A 79 -17.64 13.55 -16.36
C GLY A 79 -19.17 13.53 -16.34
N ASN A 80 -19.83 14.62 -16.75
CA ASN A 80 -21.29 14.71 -16.86
C ASN A 80 -21.72 14.19 -18.24
N VAL A 81 -21.73 12.87 -18.44
CA VAL A 81 -22.40 12.20 -19.57
C VAL A 81 -23.28 11.08 -19.04
#